data_AF-A0A1G2VA47-F1
#
_entry.id   AF-A0A1G2VA47-F1
#
_cell.length_a   1.000
_cell.length_b   1.000
_cell.length_c   1.000
_cell.angle_alpha   90.00
_cell.angle_beta   90.00
_cell.angle_gamma   90.00
#
_symmetry.space_group_name_H-M   'P 1'
#
loop_
_entity.id
_entity.type
_entity.pdbx_description
1 polymer ?
#
loop_
_entity_poly.entity_id
_entity_poly.type
_entity_poly.pdbx_seq_one_letter_code
_entity_poly.pdbx_strand_id
1 'polypeptide(L)' 'MASVTISKKEYEELLDNKLRFQYVKQSLNEDFFSPPPTRSIKEVMVAFRATGKYNKLFLQSLEKGLRRSSHFKK' A
#
# COMPACT_ATOMS: atom_id res chain seq x y z
N MET A 1 -30.17 22.42 21.76
CA MET A 1 -28.69 22.42 21.69
C MET A 1 -28.17 22.58 23.10
N ALA A 2 -27.44 21.60 23.62
CA ALA A 2 -26.84 21.71 24.96
C ALA A 2 -25.50 22.46 24.84
N SER A 3 -25.34 23.57 25.56
CA SER A 3 -24.05 24.25 25.68
C SER A 3 -23.24 23.61 26.80
N VAL A 4 -22.07 23.09 26.44
CA VAL A 4 -21.11 22.56 27.40
C VAL A 4 -20.00 23.60 27.57
N THR A 5 -19.79 24.06 28.79
CA THR A 5 -18.72 24.99 29.13
C THR A 5 -17.51 24.19 29.59
N ILE A 6 -16.35 24.43 28.99
CA ILE A 6 -15.09 23.77 29.34
C ILE A 6 -14.03 24.81 29.65
N SER A 7 -12.99 24.41 30.38
CA SER A 7 -11.84 25.27 30.61
C SER A 7 -11.05 25.50 29.31
N LYS A 8 -10.32 26.61 29.25
CA LYS A 8 -9.43 26.90 28.10
C LYS A 8 -8.38 25.79 27.89
N LYS A 9 -7.87 25.22 28.98
CA LYS A 9 -6.89 24.14 28.94
C LYS A 9 -7.47 22.88 28.29
N GLU A 10 -8.66 22.46 28.70
CA GLU A 10 -9.34 21.31 28.10
C GLU A 10 -9.65 21.55 26.62
N TYR A 11 -10.01 22.78 26.26
CA TYR A 11 -10.22 23.14 24.86
C TYR A 11 -8.94 22.98 24.03
N GLU A 12 -7.79 23.45 24.54
CA GLU A 12 -6.49 23.33 23.86
C GLU A 12 -6.07 21.86 23.69
N GLU A 13 -6.26 21.02 24.71
CA GLU A 13 -5.98 19.58 24.63
C GLU A 13 -6.87 18.87 23.61
N LEU A 14 -8.17 19.20 23.57
CA LEU A 14 -9.10 18.64 22.57
C LEU A 14 -8.75 19.08 21.16
N LEU A 15 -8.31 20.34 20.99
CA LEU A 15 -7.88 20.87 19.70
C LEU A 15 -6.62 20.14 19.21
N ASP A 16 -5.60 19.96 20.06
CA ASP A 16 -4.38 19.24 19.72
C ASP A 16 -4.67 17.78 19.33
N ASN A 17 -5.50 17.09 20.12
CA ASN A 17 -5.92 15.73 19.81
C ASN A 17 -6.66 15.63 18.47
N LYS A 18 -7.55 16.58 18.17
CA LYS A 18 -8.25 16.64 16.89
C LYS A 18 -7.28 16.83 15.73
N LEU A 19 -6.30 17.73 15.87
CA LEU A 19 -5.30 17.98 14.82
C LEU A 19 -4.45 16.73 14.55
N ARG A 20 -3.96 16.06 15.60
CA ARG A 20 -3.21 14.80 15.48
C ARG A 20 -4.03 13.70 14.82
N PHE A 21 -5.30 13.56 15.20
CA PHE A 21 -6.21 12.59 14.59
C PHE A 21 -6.40 12.87 13.10
N GLN A 22 -6.62 14.14 12.72
CA GLN A 22 -6.77 14.51 11.31
C GLN A 22 -5.49 14.25 10.50
N TYR A 23 -4.32 14.53 11.08
CA TYR A 23 -3.03 14.22 10.46
C TYR A 23 -2.89 12.73 10.15
N VAL A 24 -3.11 11.87 11.15
CA VAL A 24 -3.05 10.41 10.97
C VAL A 24 -4.11 9.94 9.97
N LYS A 25 -5.34 10.47 10.06
CA LYS A 25 -6.41 10.12 9.13
C LYS A 25 -6.06 10.47 7.68
N GLN A 26 -5.42 11.61 7.44
CA GLN A 26 -4.99 12.02 6.11
C GLN A 26 -3.89 11.08 5.58
N SER A 27 -2.91 10.73 6.41
CA SER A 27 -1.86 9.78 6.03
C SER A 27 -2.38 8.37 5.77
N LEU A 28 -3.48 7.96 6.40
CA LEU A 28 -4.11 6.66 6.19
C LEU A 28 -5.06 6.63 4.97
N ASN A 29 -5.58 7.78 4.55
CA ASN A 29 -6.43 7.88 3.36
C ASN A 29 -5.65 7.69 2.05
N GLU A 30 -4.33 7.84 2.07
CA GLU A 30 -3.45 7.52 0.95
C GLU A 30 -3.13 6.02 0.95
N ASP A 31 -3.92 5.21 0.22
CA ASP A 31 -3.58 3.87 -0.32
C ASP A 31 -2.91 2.84 0.63
N PHE A 32 -2.88 3.07 1.95
CA PHE A 32 -2.06 2.31 2.89
C PHE A 32 -2.52 0.85 3.02
N PHE A 33 -3.83 0.62 2.85
CA PHE A 33 -4.44 -0.70 2.84
C PHE A 33 -4.74 -1.21 1.43
N SER A 34 -4.35 -0.47 0.41
CA SER A 34 -4.49 -0.94 -0.96
C SER A 34 -3.50 -2.08 -1.17
N PRO A 35 -3.96 -3.23 -1.71
CA PRO A 35 -3.02 -4.29 -2.04
C PRO A 35 -1.98 -3.71 -3.01
N PRO A 36 -0.69 -4.07 -2.84
CA PRO A 36 0.34 -3.56 -3.73
C PRO A 36 -0.09 -3.82 -5.18
N PRO A 37 0.21 -2.88 -6.10
CA PRO A 37 -0.26 -2.98 -7.48
C PRO A 37 0.10 -4.35 -8.04
N THR A 38 -0.92 -5.06 -8.55
CA THR A 38 -0.72 -6.38 -9.15
C THR A 38 0.18 -6.23 -10.37
N ARG A 39 1.41 -6.75 -10.27
CA ARG A 39 2.39 -6.66 -11.37
C ARG A 39 1.96 -7.60 -12.49
N SER A 40 2.14 -7.16 -13.74
CA SER A 40 1.90 -8.02 -14.89
C SER A 40 2.97 -9.11 -14.97
N ILE A 41 2.57 -10.37 -15.12
CA ILE A 41 3.49 -11.49 -15.35
C ILE A 41 4.38 -11.20 -16.55
N LYS A 42 3.82 -10.59 -17.60
CA LYS A 42 4.55 -10.23 -18.82
C LYS A 42 5.68 -9.24 -18.53
N GLU A 43 5.40 -8.17 -17.78
CA GLU A 43 6.41 -7.16 -17.43
C GLU A 43 7.54 -7.76 -16.60
N VAL A 44 7.19 -8.59 -15.60
CA VAL A 44 8.18 -9.31 -14.79
C VAL A 44 9.05 -10.20 -15.68
N MET A 45 8.46 -11.01 -16.56
CA MET A 45 9.22 -11.89 -17.44
C MET A 45 10.10 -11.13 -18.44
N VAL A 46 9.65 -9.98 -18.95
CA VAL A 46 10.45 -9.10 -19.81
C VAL A 46 11.67 -8.58 -19.06
N ALA A 47 11.50 -8.07 -17.84
CA ALA A 47 12.59 -7.56 -17.02
C ALA A 47 13.63 -8.66 -16.71
N PHE A 48 13.17 -9.85 -16.31
CA PHE A 48 14.07 -10.99 -16.03
C PHE A 48 14.85 -11.43 -17.28
N ARG A 49 14.20 -11.51 -18.44
CA ARG A 49 14.87 -11.83 -19.72
C ARG A 49 15.89 -10.77 -20.11
N ALA A 50 15.56 -9.49 -19.92
CA ALA A 50 16.43 -8.37 -20.25
C ALA A 50 17.75 -8.38 -19.43
N THR A 51 17.76 -8.99 -18.24
CA THR A 51 19.00 -9.11 -17.46
C THR A 51 20.06 -10.01 -18.11
N GLY A 52 19.66 -10.98 -18.94
CA GLY A 52 20.57 -11.99 -19.52
C GLY A 52 21.24 -12.92 -18.50
N LYS A 53 20.88 -12.84 -17.20
CA LYS A 53 21.55 -13.57 -16.11
C LYS A 53 20.97 -14.96 -15.85
N TYR A 54 19.81 -15.26 -16.41
CA TYR A 54 19.03 -16.45 -16.07
C TYR A 54 18.90 -17.40 -17.25
N ASN A 55 19.06 -18.69 -16.98
CA ASN A 55 18.87 -19.72 -17.98
C ASN A 55 17.38 -19.93 -18.32
N LYS A 56 17.13 -20.61 -19.45
CA LYS A 56 15.78 -20.84 -19.95
C LYS A 56 14.90 -21.66 -18.99
N LEU A 57 15.48 -22.66 -18.31
CA LEU A 57 14.74 -23.53 -17.38
C LEU A 57 14.25 -22.74 -16.16
N PHE A 58 15.08 -21.86 -15.61
CA PHE A 58 14.72 -20.97 -14.52
C PHE A 58 13.59 -20.00 -14.93
N LEU A 59 13.70 -19.40 -16.11
CA LEU A 59 12.67 -18.47 -16.59
C LEU A 59 11.31 -19.18 -16.78
N GLN A 60 11.32 -20.44 -17.24
CA GLN A 60 10.10 -21.24 -17.36
C GLN A 60 9.49 -21.63 -16.01
N SER A 61 10.33 -22.02 -15.02
CA SER A 61 9.84 -22.35 -13.69
C SER A 61 9.29 -21.12 -12.96
N LEU A 62 9.95 -19.96 -13.12
CA LEU A 62 9.49 -18.68 -12.62
C LEU A 62 8.13 -18.30 -13.21
N GLU A 63 7.98 -18.33 -14.54
CA GLU A 63 6.71 -18.00 -15.20
C GLU A 63 5.56 -18.90 -14.72
N LYS A 64 5.84 -20.21 -14.53
CA LYS A 64 4.86 -21.16 -13.98
C LYS A 64 4.47 -20.81 -12.54
N GLY A 65 5.42 -20.40 -11.70
CA GLY A 65 5.17 -19.95 -10.33
C GLY A 65 4.33 -18.68 -10.29
N LEU A 66 4.66 -17.69 -11.11
CA LEU A 66 3.91 -16.44 -11.20
C LEU A 66 2.46 -16.67 -11.64
N ARG A 67 2.22 -17.55 -12.61
CA ARG A 67 0.86 -17.91 -13.08
C ARG A 67 -0.02 -18.61 -12.03
N ARG A 68 0.59 -19.22 -11.01
CA ARG A 68 -0.12 -19.91 -9.91
C ARG A 68 -0.52 -18.97 -8.78
N SER A 69 0.09 -17.79 -8.70
CA SER A 69 -0.20 -16.82 -7.65
C SER A 69 -1.40 -15.95 -8.03
N SER A 70 -2.30 -15.73 -7.07
CA SER A 70 -3.44 -14.81 -7.20
C SER A 70 -3.03 -13.33 -7.17
N HIS A 71 -1.77 -13.03 -6.82
CA HIS A 71 -1.26 -11.67 -6.66
C HIS A 71 -0.69 -11.06 -7.95
N PHE A 72 -0.69 -11.79 -9.08
CA PHE A 72 -0.16 -11.32 -10.35
C PHE A 72 -1.23 -11.28 -11.44
N LYS A 73 -1.18 -10.24 -12.27
CA LYS A 73 -2.06 -10.10 -13.43
C LYS A 73 -1.48 -10.89 -14.61
N LYS A 74 -2.29 -11.80 -15.15
CA LYS A 74 -1.93 -12.67 -16.28
C LYS A 74 -1.63 -11.88 -17.54
#